data_AF-A0A2I0QFW5-F1
#
_entry.id   AF-A0A2I0QFW5-F1
#
_cell.length_a   1.000
_cell.length_b   1.000
_cell.length_c   1.000
_cell.angle_alpha   90.00
_cell.angle_beta   90.00
_cell.angle_gamma   90.00
#
_symmetry.space_group_name_H-M   'P 1'
#
loop_
_entity.id
_entity.type
_entity.pdbx_description
1 polymer ?
#
loop_
_entity_poly.entity_id
_entity_poly.type
_entity_poly.pdbx_seq_one_letter_code
_entity_poly.pdbx_strand_id
1 'polypeptide(L)'
;FLCYLFKDYLQKLNNYAQNNSEEIKKIQLGGTRTYSNLYFAPENLVDFIKTPNMKINENDLDFAIYRTILIKADGEQKLINVPVVSIECKTYIDKTMLEGSIATAEKIKNGNPYCLFLVVTECYDVSLDVDPAYSRINQIYVLKKEKRKSKNSKPIDFEVVKDLFKFVRNHLERNWSNIEQKLIKEGKIL
;
A
#
# COMPACT_ATOMS: atom_id res chain seq x y z
N PHE A 1 -16.10 -3.73 1.84
CA PHE A 1 -16.04 -3.05 3.15
C PHE A 1 -15.09 -1.85 3.13
N LEU A 2 -13.78 -2.04 2.90
CA LEU A 2 -12.79 -0.96 2.93
C LEU A 2 -13.10 0.22 1.99
N CYS A 3 -13.64 -0.05 0.79
CA CYS A 3 -14.08 1.01 -0.11
C CYS A 3 -15.12 1.94 0.53
N TYR A 4 -16.09 1.39 1.27
CA TYR A 4 -17.08 2.19 2.00
C TYR A 4 -16.45 2.92 3.19
N LEU A 5 -15.56 2.25 3.94
CA LEU A 5 -14.86 2.83 5.08
C LEU A 5 -14.09 4.10 4.72
N PHE A 6 -13.47 4.15 3.53
CA PHE A 6 -12.64 5.28 3.10
C PHE A 6 -13.28 6.19 2.05
N LYS A 7 -14.49 5.89 1.56
CA LYS A 7 -15.14 6.61 0.44
C LYS A 7 -15.24 8.11 0.69
N ASP A 8 -15.91 8.48 1.77
CA ASP A 8 -16.23 9.88 2.06
C ASP A 8 -14.96 10.68 2.40
N TYR A 9 -14.02 10.03 3.06
CA TYR A 9 -12.72 10.63 3.36
C TYR A 9 -11.90 10.88 2.09
N LEU A 10 -11.88 9.95 1.14
CA LEU A 10 -11.20 10.12 -0.15
C LEU A 10 -11.82 11.27 -0.96
N GLN A 11 -13.15 11.38 -0.96
CA GLN A 11 -13.84 12.50 -1.61
C GLN A 11 -13.43 13.84 -1.00
N LYS A 12 -13.39 13.93 0.34
CA LYS A 12 -12.93 15.13 1.04
C LYS A 12 -11.49 15.50 0.66
N LEU A 13 -10.57 14.54 0.60
CA LEU A 13 -9.18 14.77 0.22
C LEU A 13 -9.05 15.28 -1.22
N ASN A 14 -9.76 14.65 -2.16
CA ASN A 14 -9.76 15.08 -3.56
C ASN A 14 -10.31 16.52 -3.71
N ASN A 15 -11.37 16.87 -2.99
CA ASN A 15 -11.94 18.22 -3.04
C ASN A 15 -11.00 19.26 -2.42
N TYR A 16 -10.35 18.92 -1.30
CA TYR A 16 -9.35 19.80 -0.68
C TYR A 16 -8.19 20.09 -1.63
N ALA A 17 -7.68 19.06 -2.31
CA ALA A 17 -6.63 19.23 -3.31
C ALA A 17 -7.09 20.19 -4.41
N GLN A 18 -8.29 19.99 -5.00
CA GLN A 18 -8.81 20.79 -6.12
C GLN A 18 -8.86 22.30 -5.86
N ASN A 19 -9.11 22.70 -4.61
CA ASN A 19 -9.14 24.12 -4.26
C ASN A 19 -7.75 24.78 -4.20
N ASN A 20 -6.66 24.01 -4.34
CA ASN A 20 -5.29 24.46 -4.15
C ASN A 20 -4.40 24.33 -5.40
N SER A 21 -4.89 23.80 -6.54
CA SER A 21 -4.09 23.70 -7.78
C SER A 21 -4.95 23.54 -9.05
N GLU A 22 -4.49 24.11 -10.18
CA GLU A 22 -5.24 24.14 -11.45
C GLU A 22 -5.27 22.80 -12.22
N GLU A 23 -4.29 21.90 -12.02
CA GLU A 23 -4.24 20.59 -12.69
C GLU A 23 -4.05 19.45 -11.68
N ILE A 24 -5.15 18.82 -11.24
CA ILE A 24 -5.11 17.77 -10.21
C ILE A 24 -5.59 16.43 -10.74
N LYS A 25 -4.71 15.44 -10.63
CA LYS A 25 -5.04 14.03 -10.80
C LYS A 25 -5.58 13.48 -9.48
N LYS A 26 -6.87 13.15 -9.46
CA LYS A 26 -7.57 12.59 -8.30
C LYS A 26 -6.95 11.25 -7.89
N ILE A 27 -6.88 11.02 -6.58
CA ILE A 27 -6.62 9.69 -6.03
C ILE A 27 -7.89 8.84 -6.09
N GLN A 28 -7.71 7.55 -6.27
CA GLN A 28 -8.74 6.52 -6.41
C GLN A 28 -8.59 5.50 -5.26
N LEU A 29 -9.65 4.71 -5.03
CA LEU A 29 -9.61 3.57 -4.12
C LEU A 29 -10.27 2.34 -4.72
N GLY A 30 -9.84 1.16 -4.25
CA GLY A 30 -10.39 -0.13 -4.68
C GLY A 30 -9.31 -1.19 -4.87
N GLY A 31 -9.72 -2.39 -5.26
CA GLY A 31 -8.80 -3.44 -5.69
C GLY A 31 -8.15 -3.06 -7.02
N THR A 32 -6.84 -3.22 -7.13
CA THR A 32 -6.09 -2.85 -8.34
C THR A 32 -4.70 -3.49 -8.37
N ARG A 33 -4.13 -3.55 -9.58
CA ARG A 33 -2.71 -3.84 -9.77
C ARG A 33 -1.90 -2.58 -9.52
N THR A 34 -1.00 -2.65 -8.54
CA THR A 34 -0.18 -1.53 -8.09
C THR A 34 1.27 -1.67 -8.53
N TYR A 35 1.87 -0.56 -8.93
CA TYR A 35 3.26 -0.46 -9.33
C TYR A 35 4.20 -0.96 -8.24
N SER A 36 5.17 -1.79 -8.60
CA SER A 36 6.21 -2.27 -7.70
C SER A 36 7.61 -1.92 -8.16
N ASN A 37 7.95 -2.19 -9.42
CA ASN A 37 9.20 -1.76 -10.01
C ASN A 37 9.09 -1.66 -11.53
N LEU A 38 10.13 -1.09 -12.13
CA LEU A 38 10.33 -0.94 -13.56
C LEU A 38 11.69 -1.52 -13.91
N TYR A 39 11.77 -2.22 -15.04
CA TYR A 39 13.04 -2.71 -15.58
C TYR A 39 13.00 -2.70 -17.11
N PHE A 40 14.18 -2.73 -17.72
CA PHE A 40 14.35 -2.76 -19.18
C PHE A 40 14.79 -4.16 -19.59
N ALA A 41 14.13 -4.73 -20.58
CA ALA A 41 14.38 -6.10 -21.03
C ALA A 41 14.36 -6.20 -22.56
N PRO A 42 15.30 -5.55 -23.27
CA PRO A 42 15.48 -5.75 -24.69
C PRO A 42 15.90 -7.20 -24.99
N GLU A 43 15.48 -7.75 -26.13
CA GLU A 43 15.78 -9.15 -26.48
C GLU A 43 17.23 -9.33 -26.96
N ASN A 44 17.82 -8.27 -27.54
CA ASN A 44 19.19 -8.25 -28.07
C ASN A 44 19.71 -6.81 -28.18
N LEU A 45 20.99 -6.65 -28.57
CA LEU A 45 21.63 -5.33 -28.68
C LEU A 45 20.96 -4.43 -29.73
N VAL A 46 20.47 -5.00 -30.83
CA VAL A 46 19.80 -4.22 -31.88
C VAL A 46 18.50 -3.63 -31.34
N ASP A 47 17.73 -4.42 -30.60
CA ASP A 47 16.51 -3.94 -29.94
C ASP A 47 16.82 -2.93 -28.85
N PHE A 48 17.86 -3.15 -28.04
CA PHE A 48 18.30 -2.18 -27.02
C PHE A 48 18.63 -0.79 -27.60
N ILE A 49 19.25 -0.75 -28.79
CA ILE A 49 19.56 0.52 -29.47
C ILE A 49 18.28 1.20 -30.00
N LYS A 50 17.29 0.42 -30.43
CA LYS A 50 16.05 0.93 -31.03
C LYS A 50 15.02 1.36 -29.99
N THR A 51 14.82 0.55 -28.96
CA THR A 51 13.79 0.73 -27.95
C THR A 51 14.25 0.25 -26.57
N PRO A 52 13.82 0.92 -25.49
CA PRO A 52 14.21 0.53 -24.14
C PRO A 52 13.55 -0.78 -23.68
N ASN A 53 12.42 -1.18 -24.28
CA ASN A 53 11.59 -2.33 -23.89
C ASN A 53 11.25 -2.29 -22.39
N MET A 54 10.54 -1.23 -22.01
CA MET A 54 10.18 -0.95 -20.63
C MET A 54 9.11 -1.93 -20.14
N LYS A 55 9.45 -2.68 -19.09
CA LYS A 55 8.54 -3.58 -18.37
C LYS A 55 8.20 -3.01 -17.00
N ILE A 56 6.96 -3.22 -16.58
CA ILE A 56 6.46 -2.82 -15.27
C ILE A 56 6.01 -4.08 -14.54
N ASN A 57 6.52 -4.29 -13.33
CA ASN A 57 5.96 -5.28 -12.43
C ASN A 57 4.88 -4.65 -11.56
N GLU A 58 3.76 -5.34 -11.46
CA GLU A 58 2.63 -4.91 -10.64
C GLU A 58 2.22 -6.04 -9.70
N ASN A 59 1.79 -5.69 -8.48
CA ASN A 59 1.17 -6.63 -7.55
C ASN A 59 -0.33 -6.37 -7.49
N ASP A 60 -1.11 -7.44 -7.57
CA ASP A 60 -2.55 -7.38 -7.37
C ASP A 60 -2.88 -7.26 -5.88
N LEU A 61 -3.68 -6.27 -5.53
CA LEU A 61 -4.04 -5.97 -4.14
C LEU A 61 -5.54 -5.88 -3.98
N ASP A 62 -6.04 -6.42 -2.87
CA ASP A 62 -7.45 -6.39 -2.51
C ASP A 62 -7.99 -4.97 -2.34
N PHE A 63 -7.15 -4.07 -1.83
CA PHE A 63 -7.48 -2.66 -1.68
C PHE A 63 -6.23 -1.79 -1.74
N ALA A 64 -6.30 -0.68 -2.48
CA ALA A 64 -5.32 0.37 -2.44
C ALA A 64 -6.00 1.75 -2.46
N ILE A 65 -5.29 2.75 -1.96
CA ILE A 65 -5.50 4.17 -2.28
C ILE A 65 -4.34 4.58 -3.17
N TYR A 66 -4.62 5.02 -4.38
CA TYR A 66 -3.60 5.17 -5.42
C TYR A 66 -3.93 6.30 -6.40
N ARG A 67 -2.96 6.67 -7.24
CA ARG A 67 -3.20 7.49 -8.43
C ARG A 67 -2.63 6.81 -9.67
N THR A 68 -3.31 6.97 -10.80
CA THR A 68 -2.76 6.52 -12.09
C THR A 68 -1.83 7.59 -12.67
N ILE A 69 -0.62 7.19 -13.06
CA ILE A 69 0.35 8.07 -13.72
C ILE A 69 0.83 7.46 -15.03
N LEU A 70 1.31 8.31 -15.93
CA LEU A 70 1.91 7.92 -17.20
C LEU A 70 3.43 7.97 -17.06
N ILE A 71 4.11 6.85 -17.28
CA ILE A 71 5.56 6.79 -17.44
C ILE A 71 5.87 6.77 -18.92
N LYS A 72 6.90 7.51 -19.34
CA LYS A 72 7.42 7.52 -20.70
C LYS A 72 8.92 7.26 -20.71
N ALA A 73 9.39 6.46 -21.66
CA ALA A 73 10.82 6.23 -21.92
C ALA A 73 11.00 6.04 -23.43
N ASP A 74 11.75 6.93 -24.08
CA ASP A 74 12.09 6.87 -25.52
C ASP A 74 10.91 6.51 -26.44
N GLY A 75 9.79 7.21 -26.26
CA GLY A 75 8.56 7.01 -27.05
C GLY A 75 7.63 5.90 -26.52
N GLU A 76 8.12 4.97 -25.71
CA GLU A 76 7.27 4.02 -24.99
C GLU A 76 6.50 4.72 -23.88
N GLN A 77 5.26 4.28 -23.67
CA GLN A 77 4.38 4.83 -22.64
C GLN A 77 3.63 3.72 -21.90
N LYS A 78 3.54 3.83 -20.58
CA LYS A 78 2.77 2.91 -19.72
C LYS A 78 1.99 3.71 -18.68
N LEU A 79 0.72 3.36 -18.51
CA LEU A 79 -0.07 3.82 -17.37
C LEU A 79 0.16 2.85 -16.21
N ILE A 80 0.45 3.39 -15.03
CA ILE A 80 0.69 2.60 -13.82
C ILE A 80 -0.09 3.20 -12.64
N ASN A 81 -0.47 2.35 -11.70
CA ASN A 81 -1.13 2.78 -10.46
C ASN A 81 -0.12 2.86 -9.33
N VAL A 82 0.18 4.07 -8.86
CA VAL A 82 1.12 4.32 -7.77
C VAL A 82 0.35 4.39 -6.46
N PRO A 83 0.54 3.41 -5.54
CA PRO A 83 -0.18 3.39 -4.28
C PRO A 83 0.47 4.31 -3.24
N VAL A 84 -0.38 4.93 -2.43
CA VAL A 84 0.00 5.55 -1.16
C VAL A 84 -0.42 4.67 0.02
N VAL A 85 -1.46 3.86 -0.15
CA VAL A 85 -1.90 2.85 0.83
C VAL A 85 -2.19 1.56 0.07
N SER A 86 -1.74 0.45 0.61
CA SER A 86 -1.92 -0.91 0.10
C SER A 86 -2.39 -1.81 1.24
N ILE A 87 -3.49 -2.53 1.06
CA ILE A 87 -4.06 -3.42 2.07
C ILE A 87 -4.34 -4.78 1.45
N GLU A 88 -3.71 -5.82 1.97
CA GLU A 88 -4.10 -7.21 1.73
C GLU A 88 -5.20 -7.64 2.71
N CYS A 89 -6.23 -8.32 2.21
CA CYS A 89 -7.37 -8.80 2.98
C CYS A 89 -7.39 -10.33 3.00
N LYS A 90 -7.33 -10.94 4.19
CA LYS A 90 -7.36 -12.41 4.34
C LYS A 90 -8.41 -12.84 5.34
N THR A 91 -9.14 -13.93 5.08
CA THR A 91 -10.05 -14.50 6.10
C THR A 91 -9.27 -14.95 7.33
N TYR A 92 -8.11 -15.58 7.14
CA TYR A 92 -7.13 -15.87 8.17
C TYR A 92 -5.73 -15.77 7.56
N ILE A 93 -4.70 -15.64 8.39
CA ILE A 93 -3.31 -15.69 7.94
C ILE A 93 -2.54 -16.78 8.67
N ASP A 94 -1.88 -17.66 7.93
CA ASP A 94 -0.91 -18.64 8.44
C ASP A 94 0.53 -18.18 8.16
N LYS A 95 1.53 -18.99 8.56
CA LYS A 95 2.95 -18.66 8.38
C LYS A 95 3.31 -18.42 6.90
N THR A 96 2.85 -19.29 6.00
CA THR A 96 3.17 -19.20 4.57
C THR A 96 2.54 -17.95 3.95
N MET A 97 1.30 -17.62 4.31
CA MET A 97 0.62 -16.40 3.88
C MET A 97 1.28 -15.14 4.44
N LEU A 98 1.78 -15.19 5.68
CA LEU A 98 2.56 -14.10 6.27
C LEU A 98 3.85 -13.87 5.49
N GLU A 99 4.62 -14.92 5.21
CA GLU A 99 5.84 -14.82 4.39
C GLU A 99 5.56 -14.24 2.99
N GLY A 100 4.45 -14.65 2.37
CA GLY A 100 3.97 -14.06 1.11
C GLY A 100 3.69 -12.56 1.24
N SER A 101 2.96 -12.16 2.29
CA SER A 101 2.63 -10.74 2.56
C SER A 101 3.89 -9.91 2.82
N ILE A 102 4.90 -10.48 3.49
CA ILE A 102 6.20 -9.83 3.72
C ILE A 102 6.90 -9.57 2.39
N ALA A 103 6.94 -10.57 1.50
CA ALA A 103 7.54 -10.42 0.17
C ALA A 103 6.80 -9.38 -0.69
N THR A 104 5.47 -9.30 -0.61
CA THR A 104 4.68 -8.25 -1.28
C THR A 104 5.03 -6.87 -0.73
N ALA A 105 5.10 -6.73 0.60
CA ALA A 105 5.44 -5.46 1.25
C ALA A 105 6.81 -4.94 0.81
N GLU A 106 7.82 -5.81 0.74
CA GLU A 106 9.15 -5.47 0.22
C GLU A 106 9.09 -4.96 -1.21
N LYS A 107 8.44 -5.71 -2.10
CA LYS A 107 8.34 -5.33 -3.53
C LYS A 107 7.65 -3.99 -3.72
N ILE A 108 6.53 -3.76 -3.03
CA ILE A 108 5.78 -2.50 -3.15
C ILE A 108 6.58 -1.33 -2.60
N LYS A 109 7.22 -1.50 -1.43
CA LYS A 109 7.97 -0.41 -0.81
C LYS A 109 9.32 -0.13 -1.46
N ASN A 110 9.84 -1.02 -2.29
CA ASN A 110 11.00 -0.73 -3.13
C ASN A 110 10.68 0.29 -4.22
N GLY A 111 9.52 0.19 -4.88
CA GLY A 111 9.05 1.22 -5.81
C GLY A 111 8.38 2.42 -5.15
N ASN A 112 7.83 2.23 -3.95
CA ASN A 112 6.99 3.23 -3.27
C ASN A 112 7.35 3.31 -1.77
N PRO A 113 8.47 3.94 -1.38
CA PRO A 113 8.97 3.92 0.00
C PRO A 113 7.99 4.46 1.05
N TYR A 114 7.14 5.41 0.64
CA TYR A 114 6.13 6.01 1.50
C TYR A 114 4.78 5.29 1.47
N CYS A 115 4.62 4.23 0.67
CA CYS A 115 3.38 3.47 0.67
C CYS A 115 3.17 2.81 2.03
N LEU A 116 1.99 3.03 2.62
CA LEU A 116 1.55 2.32 3.80
C LEU A 116 1.04 0.93 3.42
N PHE A 117 1.75 -0.12 3.83
CA PHE A 117 1.37 -1.50 3.53
C PHE A 117 0.79 -2.19 4.77
N LEU A 118 -0.45 -2.64 4.69
CA LEU A 118 -1.18 -3.28 5.77
C LEU A 118 -1.66 -4.67 5.38
N VAL A 119 -1.80 -5.53 6.39
CA VAL A 119 -2.57 -6.77 6.27
C VAL A 119 -3.78 -6.64 7.18
N VAL A 120 -4.97 -6.88 6.65
CA VAL A 120 -6.23 -6.93 7.42
C VAL A 120 -6.75 -8.35 7.34
N THR A 121 -6.92 -8.99 8.49
CA THR A 121 -7.38 -10.37 8.55
C THR A 121 -8.43 -10.59 9.63
N GLU A 122 -9.31 -11.57 9.47
CA GLU A 122 -10.25 -11.90 10.56
C GLU A 122 -9.53 -12.62 11.71
N CYS A 123 -8.69 -13.61 11.39
CA CYS A 123 -7.98 -14.46 12.36
C CYS A 123 -6.47 -14.56 12.07
N TYR A 124 -5.66 -14.72 13.10
CA TYR A 124 -4.20 -14.80 13.00
C TYR A 124 -3.68 -16.18 13.44
N ASP A 125 -3.57 -17.13 12.51
CA ASP A 125 -3.09 -18.51 12.76
C ASP A 125 -1.60 -18.67 12.48
N VAL A 126 -0.80 -17.67 12.88
CA VAL A 126 0.65 -17.79 12.90
C VAL A 126 1.08 -18.21 14.31
N SER A 127 2.19 -18.93 14.39
CA SER A 127 2.78 -19.27 15.68
C SER A 127 3.36 -18.01 16.35
N LEU A 128 3.25 -17.93 17.68
CA LEU A 128 3.60 -16.72 18.44
C LEU A 128 5.12 -16.52 18.60
N ASP A 129 5.92 -17.51 18.23
CA ASP A 129 7.38 -17.43 18.11
C ASP A 129 7.83 -16.77 16.80
N VAL A 130 6.91 -16.54 15.86
CA VAL A 130 7.18 -15.80 14.62
C VAL A 130 6.87 -14.33 14.84
N ASP A 131 7.91 -13.50 14.91
CA ASP A 131 7.78 -12.05 15.05
C ASP A 131 7.80 -11.36 13.67
N PRO A 132 6.70 -10.73 13.21
CA PRO A 132 6.68 -10.02 11.93
C PRO A 132 7.40 -8.65 11.95
N ALA A 133 7.94 -8.19 13.09
CA ALA A 133 8.52 -6.85 13.25
C ALA A 133 9.76 -6.58 12.37
N TYR A 134 10.46 -7.63 11.90
CA TYR A 134 11.55 -7.47 10.95
C TYR A 134 11.07 -7.10 9.54
N SER A 135 9.77 -7.24 9.26
CA SER A 135 9.22 -7.03 7.93
C SER A 135 8.92 -5.55 7.65
N ARG A 136 8.72 -5.26 6.37
CA ARG A 136 8.23 -3.96 5.91
C ARG A 136 6.71 -3.82 5.95
N ILE A 137 5.97 -4.75 6.55
CA ILE A 137 4.54 -4.56 6.82
C ILE A 137 4.41 -3.49 7.91
N ASN A 138 3.58 -2.46 7.69
CA ASN A 138 3.41 -1.40 8.70
C ASN A 138 2.57 -1.85 9.89
N GLN A 139 1.52 -2.64 9.64
CA GLN A 139 0.67 -3.20 10.68
C GLN A 139 -0.17 -4.37 10.16
N ILE A 140 -0.47 -5.32 11.05
CA ILE A 140 -1.40 -6.44 10.82
C ILE A 140 -2.61 -6.24 11.73
N TYR A 141 -3.79 -6.03 11.16
CA TYR A 141 -5.06 -5.91 11.90
C TYR A 141 -5.78 -7.24 11.96
N VAL A 142 -6.00 -7.77 13.17
CA VAL A 142 -6.75 -9.01 13.41
C VAL A 142 -8.15 -8.65 13.91
N LEU A 143 -9.10 -8.58 12.98
CA LEU A 143 -10.42 -8.00 13.20
C LEU A 143 -11.25 -8.70 14.28
N LYS A 144 -11.10 -10.03 14.46
CA LYS A 144 -11.86 -10.78 15.48
C LYS A 144 -11.09 -10.98 16.78
N LYS A 145 -9.82 -10.56 16.84
CA LYS A 145 -8.90 -10.84 17.97
C LYS A 145 -8.88 -12.35 18.31
N GLU A 146 -8.77 -13.19 17.28
CA GLU A 146 -8.80 -14.65 17.39
C GLU A 146 -7.65 -15.29 16.60
N LYS A 147 -7.08 -16.38 17.14
CA LYS A 147 -6.05 -17.19 16.46
C LYS A 147 -6.66 -18.04 15.35
N ARG A 148 -7.73 -18.79 15.68
CA ARG A 148 -8.43 -19.68 14.77
C ARG A 148 -9.92 -19.44 14.80
N LYS A 149 -10.57 -19.68 13.66
CA LYS A 149 -12.03 -19.68 13.58
C LYS A 149 -12.59 -20.78 14.48
N SER A 150 -13.32 -20.38 15.51
CA SER A 150 -14.03 -21.29 16.40
C SER A 150 -15.51 -21.40 16.02
N LYS A 151 -16.23 -22.39 16.58
CA LYS A 151 -17.70 -22.46 16.45
C LYS A 151 -18.41 -21.22 17.03
N ASN A 152 -17.80 -20.58 18.04
CA ASN A 152 -18.29 -19.35 18.67
C ASN A 152 -17.40 -18.15 18.29
N SER A 153 -17.07 -18.02 17.01
CA SER A 153 -16.17 -16.97 16.53
C SER A 153 -16.74 -15.58 16.84
N LYS A 154 -15.90 -14.72 17.40
CA LYS A 154 -16.25 -13.34 17.72
C LYS A 154 -16.64 -12.55 16.46
N PRO A 155 -17.53 -11.57 16.60
CA PRO A 155 -17.78 -10.61 15.53
C PRO A 155 -16.51 -9.77 15.26
N ILE A 156 -16.51 -9.07 14.12
CA ILE A 156 -15.49 -8.05 13.84
C ILE A 156 -15.56 -6.96 14.92
N ASP A 157 -14.42 -6.68 15.54
CA ASP A 157 -14.29 -5.72 16.63
C ASP A 157 -14.23 -4.29 16.07
N PHE A 158 -15.19 -3.46 16.49
CA PHE A 158 -15.32 -2.08 16.04
C PHE A 158 -14.10 -1.22 16.38
N GLU A 159 -13.48 -1.40 17.55
CA GLU A 159 -12.33 -0.58 17.94
C GLU A 159 -11.11 -0.89 17.07
N VAL A 160 -10.96 -2.15 16.61
CA VAL A 160 -9.91 -2.52 15.65
C VAL A 160 -10.12 -1.83 14.30
N VAL A 161 -11.36 -1.81 13.81
CA VAL A 161 -11.72 -1.13 12.55
C VAL A 161 -11.50 0.38 12.64
N LYS A 162 -11.88 0.98 13.77
CA LYS A 162 -11.71 2.41 14.04
C LYS A 162 -10.24 2.80 14.14
N ASP A 163 -9.41 1.96 14.75
CA ASP A 163 -7.96 2.14 14.80
C ASP A 163 -7.34 2.06 13.39
N LEU A 164 -7.72 1.04 12.60
CA LEU A 164 -7.34 0.93 11.18
C LEU A 164 -7.65 2.21 10.40
N PHE A 165 -8.86 2.73 10.54
CA PHE A 165 -9.24 3.97 9.88
C PHE A 165 -8.36 5.15 10.31
N LYS A 166 -8.17 5.35 11.62
CA LYS A 166 -7.33 6.43 12.16
C LYS A 166 -5.88 6.30 11.70
N PHE A 167 -5.33 5.10 11.68
CA PHE A 167 -3.95 4.85 11.27
C PHE A 167 -3.72 5.23 9.81
N VAL A 168 -4.62 4.80 8.91
CA VAL A 168 -4.59 5.20 7.49
C VAL A 168 -4.80 6.72 7.35
N ARG A 169 -5.75 7.30 8.10
CA ARG A 169 -6.01 8.74 8.08
C ARG A 169 -4.77 9.56 8.46
N ASN A 170 -4.15 9.22 9.58
CA ASN A 170 -2.94 9.88 10.08
C ASN A 170 -1.79 9.77 9.08
N HIS A 171 -1.67 8.63 8.38
CA HIS A 171 -0.69 8.46 7.32
C HIS A 171 -0.96 9.40 6.14
N LEU A 172 -2.20 9.61 5.75
CA LEU A 172 -2.58 10.50 4.65
C LEU A 172 -2.52 12.00 5.01
N GLU A 173 -2.62 12.34 6.30
CA GLU A 173 -2.58 13.73 6.79
C GLU A 173 -1.16 14.20 7.12
N ARG A 174 -0.21 13.30 7.40
CA ARG A 174 1.16 13.67 7.76
C ARG A 174 2.03 13.98 6.54
N ASN A 175 3.07 14.79 6.76
CA ASN A 175 4.18 14.89 5.81
C ASN A 175 4.96 13.57 5.78
N TRP A 176 5.15 12.99 4.59
CA TRP A 176 5.96 11.76 4.44
C TRP A 176 7.46 12.03 4.50
N SER A 177 7.91 13.18 3.99
CA SER A 177 9.28 13.66 4.09
C SER A 177 9.29 15.12 4.48
N ASN A 178 10.07 15.45 5.52
CA ASN A 178 10.41 16.83 5.88
C ASN A 178 11.69 16.82 6.73
N ILE A 179 12.81 16.49 6.07
CA ILE A 179 14.11 16.29 6.72
C ILE A 179 14.59 17.57 7.40
N GLU A 180 14.46 18.71 6.73
CA GLU A 180 14.92 19.99 7.23
C GLU A 180 14.21 20.41 8.53
N GLN A 181 12.87 20.35 8.55
CA GLN A 181 12.13 20.68 9.77
C GLN A 181 12.49 19.73 10.92
N LYS A 182 12.55 18.42 10.65
CA LYS A 182 12.85 17.43 11.69
C LYS A 182 14.29 17.60 12.22
N LEU A 183 15.25 17.88 11.34
CA LEU A 183 16.63 18.18 11.72
C LEU A 183 16.70 19.40 12.64
N ILE A 184 16.12 20.51 12.20
CA ILE A 184 16.25 21.81 12.89
C ILE A 184 15.47 21.83 14.21
N LYS A 185 14.26 21.25 14.25
CA LYS A 185 13.37 21.34 15.41
C LYS A 185 13.45 20.15 16.37
N GLU A 186 13.68 18.95 15.85
CA GLU A 186 13.54 17.72 16.63
C GLU A 186 14.89 17.02 16.88
N GLY A 187 15.93 17.36 16.10
CA GLY A 187 17.22 16.67 16.15
C GLY A 187 17.12 15.19 15.72
N LYS A 188 16.06 14.83 14.98
CA LYS A 188 15.75 13.46 14.53
C LYS A 188 15.40 13.52 13.05
N ILE A 189 15.60 12.43 12.30
CA ILE A 189 15.36 12.41 10.84
C ILE A 189 14.21 11.45 10.47
N LEU A 190 14.10 10.33 11.19
CA LEU A 190 13.09 9.30 10.99
C LEU A 190 11.85 9.58 11.84
#